data_AF-A0A9D8UGU2-F1
#
_entry.id   AF-A0A9D8UGU2-F1
#
_cell.length_a   1.000
_cell.length_b   1.000
_cell.length_c   1.000
_cell.angle_alpha   90.00
_cell.angle_beta   90.00
_cell.angle_gamma   90.00
#
_symmetry.space_group_name_H-M   'P 1'
#
loop_
_entity.id
_entity.type
_entity.pdbx_description
1 polymer ?
#
loop_
_entity_poly.entity_id
_entity_poly.type
_entity_poly.pdbx_seq_one_letter_code
_entity_poly.pdbx_strand_id
1 'polypeptide(L)' 'MKEIILKVPDQKVDFVLQLIKQLGLEASTELHEIPEEHKAIVRERIQTVKQENMIPREEARKQFKFKSDA' A
#
# COMPACT_ATOMS: atom_id res chain seq x y z
N MET A 1 -23.60 12.99 -9.32
CA MET A 1 -23.47 12.18 -8.10
C MET A 1 -22.56 12.93 -7.14
N LYS A 2 -22.71 12.77 -5.82
CA LYS A 2 -21.87 13.44 -4.81
C LYS A 2 -21.07 12.38 -4.05
N GLU A 3 -19.77 12.59 -3.95
CA GLU A 3 -18.88 11.70 -3.22
C GLU A 3 -18.65 12.24 -1.81
N ILE A 4 -18.50 11.33 -0.85
CA ILE A 4 -18.19 11.66 0.55
C ILE A 4 -16.90 10.97 0.94
N ILE A 5 -16.02 11.70 1.63
CA ILE A 5 -14.78 11.16 2.19
C ILE A 5 -14.94 11.08 3.69
N LEU A 6 -14.82 9.88 4.25
CA LEU A 6 -14.98 9.62 5.68
C LEU A 6 -13.62 9.28 6.30
N LYS A 7 -13.26 10.01 7.36
CA LYS A 7 -12.16 9.64 8.25
C LYS A 7 -12.72 8.79 9.38
N VAL A 8 -12.26 7.56 9.48
CA VAL A 8 -12.71 6.60 10.50
C VAL A 8 -11.51 6.02 11.23
N PRO A 9 -11.65 5.67 12.52
CA PRO A 9 -10.60 4.94 13.22
C PRO A 9 -10.32 3.60 12.54
N ASP A 10 -9.05 3.22 12.41
CA ASP A 10 -8.60 1.99 11.71
C ASP A 10 -9.37 0.75 12.19
N GLN A 11 -9.56 0.62 13.51
CA GLN A 11 -10.28 -0.49 14.14
C GLN A 11 -11.76 -0.60 13.75
N LYS A 12 -12.34 0.45 13.14
CA LYS A 12 -13.75 0.55 12.77
C LYS A 12 -13.99 0.54 11.26
N VAL A 13 -12.94 0.45 10.45
CA VAL A 13 -13.05 0.47 8.97
C VAL A 13 -13.98 -0.65 8.49
N ASP A 14 -13.78 -1.87 8.97
CA ASP A 14 -14.59 -3.04 8.55
C ASP A 14 -16.08 -2.87 8.86
N PHE A 15 -16.39 -2.36 10.05
CA PHE A 15 -17.78 -2.07 10.46
C PHE A 15 -18.42 -1.03 9.53
N VAL A 16 -17.71 0.06 9.25
CA VAL A 16 -18.23 1.14 8.39
C VAL A 16 -18.44 0.64 6.97
N LEU A 17 -17.53 -0.17 6.44
CA LEU A 17 -17.68 -0.77 5.12
C LEU A 17 -18.87 -1.73 5.03
N GLN A 18 -19.11 -2.53 6.08
CA GLN A 18 -20.30 -3.38 6.15
C GLN A 18 -21.59 -2.55 6.15
N LEU A 19 -21.62 -1.46 6.91
CA LEU A 19 -22.77 -0.55 6.94
C LEU A 19 -23.02 0.10 5.57
N ILE A 20 -21.97 0.59 4.91
CA ILE A 20 -22.07 1.20 3.57
C ILE A 20 -22.63 0.17 2.56
N LYS A 21 -22.16 -1.09 2.62
CA LYS A 21 -22.70 -2.18 1.79
C LYS A 21 -24.17 -2.47 2.10
N GLN A 22 -24.57 -2.51 3.37
CA GLN A 22 -25.97 -2.74 3.78
C GLN A 22 -26.91 -1.62 3.30
N LEU A 23 -26.41 -0.40 3.19
CA LEU A 23 -27.14 0.76 2.67
C LEU A 23 -27.24 0.79 1.14
N GLY A 24 -26.62 -0.17 0.44
CA GLY A 24 -26.59 -0.21 -1.03
C GLY A 24 -25.76 0.90 -1.66
N LEU A 25 -24.81 1.47 -0.90
CA LEU A 25 -23.93 2.54 -1.36
C LEU A 25 -22.64 1.93 -1.93
N GLU A 26 -22.15 2.53 -3.01
CA GLU A 26 -20.87 2.15 -3.61
C GLU A 26 -19.71 2.63 -2.73
N ALA A 27 -18.86 1.70 -2.31
CA ALA A 27 -17.64 1.98 -1.56
C ALA A 27 -16.42 1.59 -2.41
N SER A 28 -15.60 2.57 -2.78
CA SER A 28 -14.27 2.28 -3.30
C SER A 28 -13.37 1.91 -2.12
N THR A 29 -13.20 0.61 -1.91
CA THR A 29 -12.20 0.07 -0.99
C THR A 29 -10.95 -0.18 -1.80
N GLU A 30 -10.15 0.85 -2.02
CA GLU A 30 -8.82 0.70 -2.65
C GLU A 30 -7.82 -0.04 -1.74
N LEU A 31 -8.28 -0.84 -0.78
CA LEU A 31 -7.50 -1.93 -0.23
C LEU A 31 -7.56 -3.08 -1.24
N HIS A 32 -6.88 -2.90 -2.38
CA HIS A 32 -6.64 -4.01 -3.29
C HIS A 32 -5.87 -5.07 -2.51
N GLU A 33 -6.51 -6.21 -2.29
CA GLU A 33 -5.86 -7.36 -1.69
C GLU A 33 -4.68 -7.74 -2.58
N ILE A 34 -3.46 -7.56 -2.08
CA ILE A 34 -2.25 -7.87 -2.83
C ILE A 34 -2.28 -9.39 -3.09
N PRO A 35 -2.21 -9.86 -4.36
CA PRO A 35 -2.23 -11.28 -4.66
C PRO A 35 -1.12 -12.04 -3.91
N GLU A 36 -1.40 -13.25 -3.43
CA GLU A 36 -0.40 -14.03 -2.68
C GLU A 36 0.86 -14.34 -3.50
N GLU A 37 0.73 -14.47 -4.83
CA GLU A 37 1.87 -14.63 -5.73
C GLU A 37 2.84 -13.45 -5.63
N HIS A 38 2.32 -12.23 -5.56
CA HIS A 38 3.14 -11.02 -5.42
C HIS A 38 3.81 -10.98 -4.05
N LYS A 39 3.11 -11.42 -2.99
CA LYS A 39 3.69 -11.53 -1.64
C LYS A 39 4.79 -12.61 -1.60
N ALA A 40 4.61 -13.73 -2.29
CA ALA A 40 5.59 -14.81 -2.36
C ALA A 40 6.91 -14.34 -2.98
N ILE A 41 6.86 -13.57 -4.08
CA ILE A 41 8.05 -12.99 -4.72
C ILE A 41 8.82 -12.09 -3.74
N VAL A 42 8.12 -11.24 -2.99
CA VAL A 42 8.76 -10.36 -2.00
C VAL A 42 9.37 -11.17 -0.86
N ARG A 43 8.68 -12.20 -0.36
CA ARG A 43 9.20 -13.10 0.69
C ARG A 43 10.46 -13.83 0.22
N GLU A 44 10.48 -14.35 -0.99
CA GLU A 44 11.64 -15.03 -1.58
C GLU A 44 12.83 -14.07 -1.71
N ARG A 45 12.61 -12.83 -2.15
CA ARG A 45 13.66 -11.80 -2.21
C ARG A 45 14.23 -11.47 -0.84
N ILE A 46 13.39 -11.38 0.19
CA ILE A 46 13.84 -11.15 1.56
C ILE A 46 14.68 -12.33 2.08
N GLN A 47 14.39 -13.55 1.66
CA GLN A 47 15.18 -14.73 2.06
C GLN A 47 16.51 -14.84 1.30
N THR A 48 16.54 -14.41 0.03
CA THR A 48 17.70 -14.57 -0.86
C THR A 48 18.61 -13.35 -0.92
N VAL A 49 18.18 -12.23 -0.34
CA VAL A 49 18.99 -11.01 -0.30
C VAL A 49 20.26 -11.23 0.51
N LYS A 50 21.39 -10.90 -0.09
CA LYS A 50 22.67 -10.90 0.61
C LYS A 50 22.83 -9.59 1.36
N GLN A 51 23.23 -9.68 2.63
CA GLN A 51 23.39 -8.51 3.49
C GLN A 51 24.46 -7.53 2.95
N GLU A 52 25.46 -8.04 2.23
CA GLU A 52 26.49 -7.24 1.54
C GLU A 52 25.92 -6.28 0.48
N ASN A 53 24.73 -6.56 -0.06
CA ASN A 53 24.06 -5.72 -1.05
C ASN A 53 23.12 -4.69 -0.40
N MET A 54 22.96 -4.72 0.92
CA MET A 54 22.12 -3.76 1.64
C MET A 54 22.95 -2.52 1.97
N ILE A 55 22.52 -1.38 1.46
CA ILE A 55 23.13 -0.09 1.78
C ILE A 55 22.19 0.73 2.68
N PRO A 56 22.74 1.60 3.55
CA PRO A 56 21.95 2.55 4.30
C PRO A 56 21.10 3.42 3.38
N ARG A 57 19.89 3.78 3.85
CA ARG A 57 18.93 4.62 3.11
C ARG A 57 19.55 5.93 2.61
N GLU A 58 20.40 6.56 3.42
CA GLU A 58 21.08 7.82 3.07
C GLU A 58 22.04 7.66 1.89
N GLU A 59 22.65 6.49 1.73
CA GLU A 59 23.51 6.17 0.59
C GLU A 59 22.67 5.82 -0.64
N ALA A 60 21.61 5.03 -0.47
CA ALA A 60 20.66 4.71 -1.54
C ALA A 60 20.06 5.98 -2.15
N ARG A 61 19.68 6.96 -1.30
CA ARG A 61 19.06 8.21 -1.75
C ARG A 61 19.94 9.02 -2.69
N LYS A 62 21.27 8.96 -2.54
CA LYS A 62 22.24 9.67 -3.39
C LYS A 62 22.33 9.07 -4.80
N GLN A 63 21.94 7.81 -4.99
CA GLN A 63 21.94 7.14 -6.28
C GLN A 63 20.76 7.57 -7.17
N PHE A 64 19.65 7.98 -6.55
CA PHE A 64 18.49 8.50 -7.27
C PHE A 64 18.74 9.94 -7.70
N LYS A 65 19.14 10.12 -8.97
CA LYS A 65 19.12 11.43 -9.63
C LYS A 65 17.70 11.67 -10.12
N PHE A 66 16.89 12.37 -9.33
CA PHE A 66 15.63 12.91 -9.83
C PHE A 66 15.97 13.92 -10.94
N LYS A 67 15.36 13.77 -12.12
CA LYS A 67 15.45 14.82 -13.14
C LYS A 67 14.93 16.10 -12.48
N SER A 68 15.76 17.13 -12.39
CA SER A 68 15.25 18.47 -12.11
C SER A 68 14.30 18.82 -13.25
N ASP A 69 13.07 19.21 -12.91
CA ASP A 69 12.09 19.67 -13.89
C ASP A 69 12.74 20.75 -14.78
N ALA A 70 12.73 20.50 -16.09
CA ALA A 70 13.19 21.41 -17.14
C ALA A 70 11.98 21.81 -17.99
#